data_AF-A0A928TCB8-F1
#
_entry.id   AF-A0A928TCB8-F1
#
_cell.length_a   1.000
_cell.length_b   1.000
_cell.length_c   1.000
_cell.angle_alpha   90.00
_cell.angle_beta   90.00
_cell.angle_gamma   90.00
#
_symmetry.space_group_name_H-M   'P 1'
#
loop_
_entity.id
_entity.type
_entity.pdbx_description
1 polymer ?
#
loop_
_entity_poly.entity_id
_entity_poly.type
_entity_poly.pdbx_seq_one_letter_code
_entity_poly.pdbx_strand_id
1 'polypeptide(L)'
;MSQEPSNNPAALEPSAEDQFLEKNFKKILLACVLVVVLLGAYGLIQHNRNLAAEAEAEAFTSAKTIDDCDLVIRKHPGTVAAANALLVKADLQWEKNEKSSSVATLKEFTTQFPKHPFHAQTLLAIASKQEAMGDKSDARAGYEQIIASHPNTELAQLAQIRLGDLHWAEGKEDEAKKAYEEATAKFPGLTAFEKEAQTRLEWIAAALPTKEVDPPPAPKPDPKATPPAAGLPAIPGMPGISLKPAESGIGATINPAEALKTPAPAMRQPDQNTPPPPPAPPATPAAPAAPKSATSPAVEVPAPPKPPATPPAAPAATPPPAPPAATPAPATPPPAPAPAK
;
A
#
# COMPACT_ATOMS: atom_id res chain seq x y z
N MET A 1 -34.81 -60.19 -64.18
CA MET A 1 -35.02 -59.10 -63.20
C MET A 1 -33.75 -58.94 -62.40
N SER A 2 -32.89 -58.01 -62.80
CA SER A 2 -31.80 -57.50 -61.96
C SER A 2 -31.66 -56.02 -62.30
N GLN A 3 -32.01 -55.18 -61.35
CA GLN A 3 -31.88 -53.73 -61.45
C GLN A 3 -30.39 -53.37 -61.45
N GLU A 4 -29.96 -52.53 -62.39
CA GLU A 4 -28.76 -51.70 -62.22
C GLU A 4 -29.08 -50.59 -61.21
N PRO A 5 -28.28 -50.41 -60.14
CA PRO A 5 -28.38 -49.20 -59.33
C PRO A 5 -27.71 -48.05 -60.10
N SER A 6 -28.53 -47.08 -60.48
CA SER A 6 -28.13 -45.76 -60.96
C SER A 6 -27.20 -45.10 -59.94
N ASN A 7 -25.89 -45.12 -60.21
CA ASN A 7 -24.90 -44.43 -59.39
C ASN A 7 -24.81 -42.98 -59.87
N ASN A 8 -25.73 -42.16 -59.37
CA ASN A 8 -25.74 -40.71 -59.54
C ASN A 8 -24.52 -40.12 -58.81
N PRO A 9 -23.59 -39.40 -59.48
CA PRO A 9 -22.57 -38.64 -58.78
C PRO A 9 -23.27 -37.42 -58.17
N ALA A 10 -23.79 -37.57 -56.95
CA ALA A 10 -24.17 -36.42 -56.14
C ALA A 10 -22.90 -35.59 -55.93
N ALA A 11 -22.74 -34.55 -56.74
CA ALA A 11 -21.83 -33.46 -56.47
C ALA A 11 -22.11 -33.02 -55.03
N LEU A 12 -21.09 -33.18 -54.17
CA LEU A 12 -21.10 -32.65 -52.82
C LEU A 12 -21.05 -31.13 -52.94
N GLU A 13 -22.22 -30.52 -53.16
CA GLU A 13 -22.38 -29.06 -53.13
C GLU A 13 -21.87 -28.57 -51.77
N PRO A 14 -20.97 -27.58 -51.72
CA PRO A 14 -20.39 -27.10 -50.47
C PRO A 14 -21.51 -26.64 -49.54
N SER A 15 -21.51 -27.15 -48.31
CA SER A 15 -22.57 -26.89 -47.33
C SER A 15 -22.60 -25.38 -47.02
N ALA A 16 -23.74 -24.86 -46.55
CA ALA A 16 -23.87 -23.43 -46.22
C ALA A 16 -22.79 -22.94 -45.21
N GLU A 17 -22.30 -23.86 -44.38
CA GLU A 17 -21.20 -23.66 -43.44
C GLU A 17 -19.85 -23.47 -44.15
N ASP A 18 -19.57 -24.25 -45.19
CA ASP A 18 -18.34 -24.15 -46.01
C ASP A 18 -18.32 -22.82 -46.77
N GLN A 19 -19.45 -22.41 -47.34
CA GLN A 19 -19.58 -21.12 -48.04
C GLN A 19 -19.45 -19.93 -47.08
N PHE A 20 -19.97 -20.06 -45.85
CA PHE A 20 -19.80 -19.05 -44.80
C PHE A 20 -18.34 -18.95 -44.36
N LEU A 21 -17.68 -20.09 -44.14
CA LEU A 21 -16.29 -20.16 -43.76
C LEU A 21 -15.42 -19.56 -44.86
N GLU A 22 -15.53 -19.97 -46.12
CA GLU A 22 -14.70 -19.39 -47.21
C GLU A 22 -14.90 -17.87 -47.37
N LYS A 23 -16.15 -17.39 -47.30
CA LYS A 23 -16.45 -15.96 -47.42
C LYS A 23 -15.92 -15.13 -46.25
N ASN A 24 -15.91 -15.71 -45.04
CA ASN A 24 -15.49 -15.02 -43.82
C ASN A 24 -14.10 -15.42 -43.33
N PHE A 25 -13.43 -16.39 -43.96
CA PHE A 25 -12.16 -16.97 -43.51
C PHE A 25 -11.11 -15.90 -43.35
N LYS A 26 -10.99 -14.99 -44.33
CA LYS A 26 -10.05 -13.87 -44.28
C LYS A 26 -10.34 -12.90 -43.13
N LYS A 27 -11.61 -12.68 -42.79
CA LYS A 27 -12.03 -11.82 -41.66
C LYS A 27 -11.80 -12.50 -40.32
N ILE A 28 -12.08 -13.81 -40.23
CA ILE A 28 -11.83 -14.63 -39.04
C ILE A 28 -10.32 -14.72 -38.78
N LEU A 29 -9.51 -14.97 -39.82
CA LEU A 29 -8.06 -14.96 -39.75
C LEU A 29 -7.53 -13.60 -39.28
N LEU A 30 -8.04 -12.50 -39.86
CA LEU A 30 -7.67 -11.14 -39.44
C LEU A 30 -8.03 -10.89 -37.97
N ALA A 31 -9.21 -11.33 -37.52
CA ALA A 31 -9.64 -11.21 -36.13
C ALA A 31 -8.75 -12.02 -35.17
N CYS A 32 -8.39 -13.26 -35.53
CA CYS A 32 -7.47 -14.09 -34.75
C CYS A 32 -6.08 -13.45 -34.64
N VAL A 33 -5.53 -12.93 -35.74
CA VAL A 33 -4.26 -12.21 -35.73
C VAL A 33 -4.34 -10.97 -34.83
N LEU A 34 -5.45 -10.22 -34.90
CA LEU A 34 -5.67 -9.05 -34.05
C LEU A 34 -5.71 -9.42 -32.56
N VAL A 35 -6.38 -10.53 -32.20
CA VAL A 35 -6.39 -11.05 -30.82
C VAL A 35 -4.99 -11.44 -30.35
N VAL A 36 -4.21 -12.14 -31.18
CA VAL A 36 -2.83 -12.52 -30.83
C VAL A 36 -1.94 -11.28 -30.65
N VAL A 37 -2.09 -10.27 -31.50
CA VAL A 37 -1.37 -8.99 -31.36
C VAL A 37 -1.78 -8.27 -30.08
N LEU A 38 -3.08 -8.25 -29.74
CA LEU A 38 -3.56 -7.63 -28.50
C LEU A 38 -3.06 -8.37 -27.26
N LEU A 39 -3.03 -9.71 -27.28
CA LEU A 39 -2.48 -10.51 -26.19
C LEU A 39 -0.96 -10.35 -26.06
N GLY A 40 -0.23 -10.29 -27.18
CA GLY A 40 1.20 -10.02 -27.19
C GLY A 40 1.53 -8.62 -26.68
N ALA A 41 0.76 -7.61 -27.09
CA ALA A 41 0.87 -6.24 -26.59
C ALA A 41 0.52 -6.16 -25.09
N TYR A 42 -0.55 -6.83 -24.64
CA TYR A 42 -0.90 -6.92 -23.23
C TYR A 42 0.21 -7.59 -22.40
N GLY A 43 0.77 -8.70 -22.91
CA GLY A 43 1.90 -9.39 -22.29
C GLY A 43 3.15 -8.52 -22.20
N LEU A 44 3.49 -7.77 -23.25
CA LEU A 44 4.59 -6.81 -23.25
C LEU A 44 4.37 -5.67 -22.25
N ILE A 45 3.15 -5.12 -22.20
CA ILE A 45 2.78 -4.09 -21.24
C ILE A 45 2.89 -4.63 -19.81
N GLN A 46 2.36 -5.83 -19.54
CA GLN A 46 2.45 -6.44 -18.22
C GLN A 46 3.89 -6.77 -17.84
N HIS A 47 4.68 -7.31 -18.77
CA HIS A 47 6.07 -7.67 -18.52
C HIS A 47 6.93 -6.43 -18.27
N ASN A 48 6.76 -5.36 -19.05
CA ASN A 48 7.43 -4.08 -18.80
C ASN A 48 7.02 -3.47 -17.46
N ARG A 49 5.74 -3.58 -17.07
CA ARG A 49 5.27 -3.15 -15.75
C ARG A 49 5.87 -3.99 -14.61
N ASN A 50 6.12 -5.28 -14.83
CA ASN A 50 6.69 -6.17 -13.83
C ASN A 50 8.21 -5.99 -13.67
N LEU A 51 8.94 -5.78 -14.77
CA LEU A 51 10.38 -5.44 -14.73
C LEU A 51 10.62 -4.08 -14.08
N ALA A 52 9.74 -3.11 -14.34
CA ALA A 52 9.72 -1.84 -13.63
C ALA A 52 9.51 -2.08 -12.12
N ALA A 53 8.51 -2.89 -11.75
CA ALA A 53 8.17 -3.17 -10.35
C ALA A 53 9.31 -3.80 -9.51
N GLU A 54 10.18 -4.64 -10.09
CA GLU A 54 11.30 -5.27 -9.35
C GLU A 54 12.45 -4.30 -9.04
N ALA A 55 12.91 -3.51 -10.01
CA ALA A 55 13.91 -2.46 -9.78
C ALA A 55 13.37 -1.34 -8.86
N GLU A 56 12.05 -1.14 -8.89
CA GLU A 56 11.31 -0.16 -8.09
C GLU A 56 11.12 -0.58 -6.62
N ALA A 57 10.99 -1.88 -6.35
CA ALA A 57 10.99 -2.42 -4.99
C ALA A 57 12.36 -2.27 -4.32
N GLU A 58 13.46 -2.45 -5.07
CA GLU A 58 14.82 -2.22 -4.57
C GLU A 58 15.08 -0.73 -4.26
N ALA A 59 14.60 0.18 -5.11
CA ALA A 59 14.72 1.61 -4.88
C ALA A 59 13.89 2.10 -3.67
N PHE A 60 12.69 1.55 -3.47
CA PHE A 60 11.84 1.89 -2.31
C PHE A 60 12.37 1.29 -0.99
N THR A 61 12.88 0.06 -0.99
CA THR A 61 13.34 -0.62 0.24
C THR A 61 14.50 0.10 0.95
N SER A 62 15.20 0.98 0.24
CA SER A 62 16.28 1.81 0.81
C SER A 62 15.83 3.22 1.23
N ALA A 63 14.62 3.66 0.88
CA ALA A 63 14.18 5.02 1.15
C ALA A 63 13.86 5.22 2.64
N LYS A 64 14.71 6.00 3.33
CA LYS A 64 14.57 6.31 4.77
C LYS A 64 14.45 7.81 5.03
N THR A 65 14.77 8.62 4.02
CA THR A 65 14.73 10.07 4.10
C THR A 65 13.76 10.65 3.07
N ILE A 66 13.37 11.91 3.28
CA ILE A 66 12.55 12.65 2.32
C ILE A 66 13.26 12.73 0.96
N ASP A 67 14.58 12.94 0.96
CA ASP A 67 15.39 13.03 -0.26
C ASP A 67 15.41 11.71 -1.04
N ASP A 68 15.49 10.57 -0.34
CA ASP A 68 15.40 9.25 -0.97
C ASP A 68 14.02 9.03 -1.61
N CYS A 69 12.96 9.41 -0.89
CA CYS A 69 11.60 9.33 -1.42
C CYS A 69 11.45 10.21 -2.67
N ASP A 70 11.98 11.43 -2.64
CA ASP A 70 11.98 12.36 -3.79
C ASP A 70 12.80 11.84 -4.97
N LEU A 71 13.86 11.07 -4.71
CA LEU A 71 14.59 10.38 -5.76
C LEU A 71 13.75 9.29 -6.42
N VAL A 72 13.05 8.48 -5.63
CA VAL A 72 12.15 7.41 -6.14
C VAL A 72 11.02 8.03 -6.95
N ILE A 73 10.34 9.05 -6.43
CA ILE A 73 9.22 9.73 -7.10
C ILE A 73 9.66 10.31 -8.45
N ARG A 74 10.84 10.96 -8.51
CA ARG A 74 11.36 11.55 -9.75
C ARG A 74 11.81 10.51 -10.77
N LYS A 75 12.41 9.41 -10.33
CA LYS A 75 12.92 8.36 -11.23
C LYS A 75 11.80 7.45 -11.75
N HIS A 76 10.72 7.28 -10.99
CA HIS A 76 9.68 6.29 -11.25
C HIS A 76 8.25 6.88 -11.19
N PRO A 77 7.94 7.99 -11.89
CA PRO A 77 6.63 8.64 -11.78
C PRO A 77 5.48 7.72 -12.23
N GLY A 78 4.35 7.77 -11.53
CA GLY A 78 3.15 6.99 -11.86
C GLY A 78 3.22 5.49 -11.52
N THR A 79 4.27 5.04 -10.85
CA THR A 79 4.46 3.64 -10.43
C THR A 79 3.94 3.41 -9.00
N VAL A 80 3.75 2.13 -8.62
CA VAL A 80 3.36 1.77 -7.24
C VAL A 80 4.47 2.15 -6.25
N ALA A 81 5.74 2.08 -6.65
CA ALA A 81 6.84 2.51 -5.78
C ALA A 81 6.86 4.02 -5.55
N ALA A 82 6.59 4.85 -6.57
CA ALA A 82 6.43 6.28 -6.36
C ALA A 82 5.21 6.61 -5.49
N ALA A 83 4.11 5.86 -5.64
CA ALA A 83 2.94 5.99 -4.78
C ALA A 83 3.29 5.69 -3.31
N ASN A 84 3.97 4.57 -3.05
CA ASN A 84 4.42 4.20 -1.71
C ASN A 84 5.44 5.19 -1.15
N ALA A 85 6.35 5.71 -1.98
CA ALA A 85 7.32 6.73 -1.60
C ALA A 85 6.64 8.05 -1.20
N LEU A 86 5.53 8.44 -1.84
CA LEU A 86 4.73 9.60 -1.40
C LEU A 86 4.14 9.38 0.00
N LEU A 87 3.63 8.18 0.29
CA LEU A 87 3.10 7.86 1.62
C LEU A 87 4.18 7.94 2.70
N VAL A 88 5.34 7.31 2.47
CA VAL A 88 6.49 7.37 3.38
C VAL A 88 7.01 8.80 3.53
N LYS A 89 7.12 9.54 2.44
CA LYS A 89 7.52 10.95 2.47
C LYS A 89 6.59 11.77 3.35
N ALA A 90 5.27 11.59 3.21
CA ALA A 90 4.31 12.31 4.01
C ALA A 90 4.44 12.00 5.51
N ASP A 91 4.71 10.74 5.88
CA ASP A 91 4.91 10.39 7.28
C ASP A 91 6.22 10.97 7.83
N LEU A 92 7.33 10.91 7.07
CA LEU A 92 8.60 11.55 7.45
C LEU A 92 8.46 13.08 7.63
N GLN A 93 7.68 13.72 6.76
CA GLN A 93 7.37 15.15 6.90
C GLN A 93 6.58 15.44 8.18
N TRP A 94 5.60 14.57 8.51
CA TRP A 94 4.83 14.71 9.74
C TRP A 94 5.72 14.60 10.98
N GLU A 95 6.62 13.61 11.01
CA GLU A 95 7.59 13.41 12.10
C GLU A 95 8.57 14.58 12.25
N LYS A 96 8.92 15.24 11.14
CA LYS A 96 9.75 16.45 11.11
C LYS A 96 9.01 17.73 11.49
N ASN A 97 7.75 17.63 11.94
CA ASN A 97 6.86 18.74 12.24
C ASN A 97 6.51 19.61 11.00
N GLU A 98 6.75 19.11 9.79
CA GLU A 98 6.36 19.72 8.51
C GLU A 98 4.90 19.32 8.14
N LYS A 99 3.96 19.58 9.06
CA LYS A 99 2.59 19.05 8.98
C LYS A 99 1.84 19.45 7.69
N SER A 100 1.96 20.71 7.27
CA SER A 100 1.35 21.18 6.01
C SER A 100 1.93 20.49 4.78
N SER A 101 3.25 20.26 4.76
CA SER A 101 3.92 19.53 3.68
C SER A 101 3.47 18.08 3.62
N SER A 102 3.30 17.43 4.78
CA SER A 102 2.77 16.07 4.88
C SER A 102 1.39 15.95 4.23
N VAL A 103 0.46 16.84 4.60
CA VAL A 103 -0.91 16.86 4.02
C VAL A 103 -0.87 17.14 2.51
N ALA A 104 0.00 18.05 2.05
CA ALA A 104 0.16 18.32 0.63
C ALA A 104 0.67 17.09 -0.15
N THR A 105 1.65 16.37 0.39
CA THR A 105 2.17 15.14 -0.21
C THR A 105 1.10 14.04 -0.28
N LEU A 106 0.26 13.88 0.75
CA LEU A 106 -0.85 12.94 0.71
C LEU A 106 -1.92 13.33 -0.32
N LYS A 107 -2.24 14.63 -0.46
CA LYS A 107 -3.15 15.13 -1.50
C LYS A 107 -2.59 14.88 -2.91
N GLU A 108 -1.28 14.99 -3.07
CA GLU A 108 -0.62 14.63 -4.33
C GLU A 108 -0.81 13.14 -4.64
N PHE A 109 -0.62 12.28 -3.63
CA PHE A 109 -0.86 10.85 -3.78
C PHE A 109 -2.31 10.54 -4.19
N THR A 110 -3.31 11.14 -3.55
CA THR A 110 -4.71 10.85 -3.89
C THR A 110 -5.08 11.34 -5.29
N THR A 111 -4.43 12.42 -5.76
CA THR A 111 -4.63 12.95 -7.11
C THR A 111 -3.95 12.10 -8.18
N GLN A 112 -2.69 11.70 -7.97
CA GLN A 112 -1.93 10.92 -8.94
C GLN A 112 -2.34 9.44 -8.97
N PHE A 113 -2.78 8.88 -7.84
CA PHE A 113 -3.00 7.45 -7.67
C PHE A 113 -4.43 7.12 -7.18
N PRO A 114 -5.50 7.48 -7.93
CA PRO A 114 -6.89 7.28 -7.51
C PRO A 114 -7.31 5.80 -7.43
N LYS A 115 -6.56 4.89 -8.08
CA LYS A 115 -6.82 3.43 -8.08
C LYS A 115 -5.92 2.66 -7.11
N HIS A 116 -5.08 3.35 -6.33
CA HIS A 116 -4.18 2.67 -5.39
C HIS A 116 -4.97 1.98 -4.27
N PRO A 117 -4.55 0.80 -3.79
CA PRO A 117 -5.22 0.12 -2.68
C PRO A 117 -5.34 0.98 -1.41
N PHE A 118 -4.37 1.85 -1.16
CA PHE A 118 -4.39 2.78 -0.02
C PHE A 118 -5.13 4.10 -0.27
N HIS A 119 -5.76 4.30 -1.44
CA HIS A 119 -6.42 5.58 -1.75
C HIS A 119 -7.42 6.02 -0.68
N ALA A 120 -8.36 5.14 -0.30
CA ALA A 120 -9.35 5.43 0.72
C ALA A 120 -8.71 5.66 2.10
N GLN A 121 -7.69 4.87 2.46
CA GLN A 121 -6.94 5.03 3.71
C GLN A 121 -6.21 6.37 3.77
N THR A 122 -5.66 6.82 2.64
CA THR A 122 -4.99 8.12 2.55
C THR A 122 -5.97 9.28 2.67
N LEU A 123 -7.18 9.18 2.13
CA LEU A 123 -8.22 10.19 2.36
C LEU A 123 -8.52 10.35 3.85
N LEU A 124 -8.65 9.24 4.58
CA LEU A 124 -8.82 9.28 6.04
C LEU A 124 -7.61 9.92 6.73
N ALA A 125 -6.40 9.53 6.33
CA ALA A 125 -5.18 10.09 6.90
C ALA A 125 -5.07 11.61 6.67
N ILE A 126 -5.49 12.12 5.51
CA ILE A 126 -5.56 13.56 5.23
C ILE A 126 -6.53 14.24 6.21
N ALA A 127 -7.76 13.74 6.32
CA ALA A 127 -8.78 14.34 7.18
C ALA A 127 -8.35 14.34 8.65
N SER A 128 -7.81 13.23 9.16
CA SER A 128 -7.32 13.13 10.53
C SER A 128 -6.08 13.98 10.81
N LYS A 129 -5.18 14.13 9.83
CA LYS A 129 -4.03 15.05 9.97
C LYS A 129 -4.46 16.51 9.96
N GLN A 130 -5.45 16.87 9.14
CA GLN A 130 -6.06 18.22 9.15
C GLN A 130 -6.76 18.50 10.48
N GLU A 131 -7.49 17.53 11.04
CA GLU A 131 -8.09 17.63 12.37
C GLU A 131 -7.03 17.89 13.45
N ALA A 132 -5.92 17.13 13.43
CA ALA A 132 -4.81 17.30 14.36
C ALA A 132 -4.04 18.63 14.18
N MET A 133 -4.18 19.28 13.02
CA MET A 133 -3.67 20.64 12.77
C MET A 133 -4.64 21.73 13.24
N GLY A 134 -5.86 21.36 13.63
CA GLY A 134 -6.92 22.31 14.00
C GLY A 134 -7.78 22.77 12.82
N ASP A 135 -7.52 22.27 11.61
CA ASP A 135 -8.25 22.59 10.38
C ASP A 135 -9.57 21.81 10.31
N LYS A 136 -10.44 22.00 11.33
CA LYS A 136 -11.68 21.24 11.52
C LYS A 136 -12.64 21.30 10.32
N SER A 137 -12.66 22.43 9.59
CA SER A 137 -13.49 22.59 8.40
C SER A 137 -13.06 21.65 7.27
N ASP A 138 -11.76 21.58 7.01
CA ASP A 138 -11.21 20.71 5.98
C ASP A 138 -11.32 19.24 6.38
N ALA A 139 -11.06 18.93 7.65
CA ALA A 139 -11.23 17.58 8.20
C ALA A 139 -12.67 17.08 8.03
N ARG A 140 -13.66 17.92 8.36
CA ARG A 140 -15.09 17.63 8.14
C ARG A 140 -15.37 17.30 6.69
N ALA A 141 -14.94 18.15 5.75
CA ALA A 141 -15.15 17.91 4.33
C ALA A 141 -14.50 16.59 3.86
N GLY A 142 -13.32 16.27 4.39
CA GLY A 142 -12.64 15.00 4.12
C GLY A 142 -13.42 13.78 4.63
N TYR A 143 -13.92 13.83 5.86
CA TYR A 143 -14.74 12.75 6.41
C TYR A 143 -16.07 12.58 5.65
N GLU A 144 -16.74 13.68 5.29
CA GLU A 144 -17.95 13.65 4.46
C GLU A 144 -17.70 13.04 3.08
N GLN A 145 -16.58 13.40 2.44
CA GLN A 145 -16.19 12.82 1.15
C GLN A 145 -16.03 11.30 1.26
N ILE A 146 -15.37 10.81 2.31
CA ILE A 146 -15.16 9.38 2.55
C ILE A 146 -16.49 8.63 2.71
N ILE A 147 -17.41 9.20 3.51
CA ILE A 147 -18.73 8.61 3.74
C ILE A 147 -19.49 8.50 2.42
N ALA A 148 -19.38 9.52 1.57
CA ALA A 148 -20.04 9.55 0.26
C ALA A 148 -19.40 8.61 -0.78
N SER A 149 -18.06 8.49 -0.80
CA SER A 149 -17.34 7.71 -1.80
C SER A 149 -17.17 6.22 -1.44
N HIS A 150 -17.22 5.87 -0.16
CA HIS A 150 -17.05 4.50 0.33
C HIS A 150 -18.17 4.05 1.29
N PRO A 151 -19.46 4.20 0.90
CA PRO A 151 -20.58 3.78 1.76
C PRO A 151 -20.50 2.26 1.97
N ASN A 152 -20.74 1.79 3.19
CA ASN A 152 -20.62 0.38 3.62
C ASN A 152 -19.19 -0.15 3.85
N THR A 153 -18.21 0.71 4.11
CA THR A 153 -16.88 0.28 4.57
C THR A 153 -16.66 0.63 6.04
N GLU A 154 -15.78 -0.11 6.72
CA GLU A 154 -15.33 0.22 8.08
C GLU A 154 -14.74 1.64 8.14
N LEU A 155 -14.13 2.07 7.04
CA LEU A 155 -13.54 3.40 6.89
C LEU A 155 -14.60 4.50 6.88
N ALA A 156 -15.73 4.30 6.20
CA ALA A 156 -16.86 5.22 6.25
C ALA A 156 -17.56 5.23 7.62
N GLN A 157 -17.64 4.07 8.30
CA GLN A 157 -18.13 4.01 9.68
C GLN A 157 -17.23 4.81 10.63
N LEU A 158 -15.91 4.67 10.51
CA LEU A 158 -14.94 5.45 11.28
C LEU A 158 -15.02 6.95 10.97
N ALA A 159 -15.13 7.33 9.69
CA ALA A 159 -15.27 8.73 9.30
C ALA A 159 -16.55 9.37 9.87
N GLN A 160 -17.65 8.61 9.94
CA GLN A 160 -18.89 9.06 10.57
C GLN A 160 -18.70 9.30 12.08
N ILE A 161 -17.96 8.44 12.78
CA ILE A 161 -17.62 8.65 14.19
C ILE A 161 -16.75 9.89 14.36
N ARG A 162 -15.73 10.08 13.50
CA ARG A 162 -14.88 11.28 13.54
C ARG A 162 -15.63 12.57 13.28
N LEU A 163 -16.64 12.53 12.40
CA LEU A 163 -17.54 13.66 12.19
C LEU A 163 -18.32 13.99 13.48
N GLY A 164 -18.78 12.96 14.21
CA GLY A 164 -19.37 13.11 15.53
C GLY A 164 -18.41 13.72 16.56
N ASP A 165 -17.17 13.23 16.60
CA ASP A 165 -16.12 13.76 17.50
C ASP A 165 -15.87 15.25 17.24
N LEU A 166 -15.82 15.67 15.97
CA LEU A 166 -15.69 17.08 15.59
C LEU A 166 -16.88 17.92 16.06
N HIS A 167 -18.11 17.43 15.90
CA HIS A 167 -19.31 18.12 16.38
C HIS A 167 -19.32 18.25 17.90
N TRP A 168 -18.94 17.19 18.60
CA TRP A 168 -18.93 17.17 20.06
C TRP A 168 -17.88 18.14 20.63
N ALA A 169 -16.69 18.18 20.03
CA ALA A 169 -15.64 19.15 20.36
C ALA A 169 -16.02 20.61 20.03
N GLU A 170 -17.06 20.84 19.21
CA GLU A 170 -17.64 22.15 18.94
C GLU A 170 -18.82 22.49 19.87
N GLY A 171 -19.18 21.60 20.81
CA GLY A 171 -20.34 21.75 21.69
C GLY A 171 -21.68 21.47 21.01
N LYS A 172 -21.65 20.91 19.80
CA LYS A 172 -22.82 20.54 19.00
C LYS A 172 -23.23 19.10 19.32
N GLU A 173 -23.76 18.92 20.53
CA GLU A 173 -24.06 17.60 21.09
C GLU A 173 -25.14 16.85 20.31
N ASP A 174 -26.19 17.55 19.84
CA ASP A 174 -27.27 16.94 19.05
C ASP A 174 -26.74 16.40 17.71
N GLU A 175 -25.88 17.16 17.03
CA GLU A 175 -25.24 16.74 15.78
C GLU A 175 -24.25 15.59 16.01
N ALA A 176 -23.50 15.63 17.11
CA ALA A 176 -22.60 14.55 17.49
C ALA A 176 -23.34 13.24 17.75
N LYS A 177 -24.41 13.31 18.55
CA LYS A 177 -25.28 12.16 18.83
C LYS A 177 -25.84 11.57 17.56
N LYS A 178 -26.39 12.41 16.67
CA LYS A 178 -26.89 11.97 15.36
C LYS A 178 -25.79 11.28 14.56
N ALA A 179 -24.57 11.82 14.54
CA ALA A 179 -23.48 11.22 13.79
C ALA A 179 -23.12 9.82 14.31
N TYR A 180 -23.04 9.62 15.64
CA TYR A 180 -22.76 8.31 16.23
C TYR A 180 -23.91 7.30 16.04
N GLU A 181 -25.16 7.75 16.12
CA GLU A 181 -26.33 6.92 15.79
C GLU A 181 -26.27 6.47 14.32
N GLU A 182 -25.95 7.39 13.40
CA GLU A 182 -25.76 7.05 11.99
C GLU A 182 -24.59 6.09 11.76
N ALA A 183 -23.53 6.14 12.56
CA ALA A 183 -22.40 5.20 12.49
C ALA A 183 -22.81 3.75 12.84
N THR A 184 -23.88 3.58 13.62
CA THR A 184 -24.44 2.25 13.94
C THR A 184 -25.57 1.86 12.99
N ALA A 185 -26.42 2.80 12.60
CA ALA A 185 -27.61 2.55 11.79
C ALA A 185 -27.32 2.39 10.28
N LYS A 186 -26.40 3.20 9.72
CA LYS A 186 -26.09 3.17 8.27
C LYS A 186 -25.13 2.05 7.87
N PHE A 187 -24.48 1.40 8.84
CA PHE A 187 -23.44 0.39 8.62
C PHE A 187 -23.79 -0.95 9.30
N PRO A 188 -24.96 -1.54 9.02
CA PRO A 188 -25.38 -2.77 9.69
C PRO A 188 -24.46 -3.94 9.32
N GLY A 189 -23.99 -4.68 10.32
CA GLY A 189 -23.07 -5.82 10.16
C GLY A 189 -21.57 -5.48 10.22
N LEU A 190 -21.22 -4.19 10.24
CA LEU A 190 -19.86 -3.73 10.51
C LEU A 190 -19.67 -3.51 12.01
N THR A 191 -18.96 -4.43 12.65
CA THR A 191 -18.78 -4.45 14.12
C THR A 191 -17.49 -3.78 14.59
N ALA A 192 -16.59 -3.42 13.67
CA ALA A 192 -15.27 -2.87 13.99
C ALA A 192 -15.34 -1.61 14.87
N PHE A 193 -16.30 -0.72 14.60
CA PHE A 193 -16.46 0.54 15.32
C PHE A 193 -17.83 0.72 16.00
N GLU A 194 -18.64 -0.33 16.07
CA GLU A 194 -19.98 -0.25 16.69
C GLU A 194 -19.89 0.11 18.18
N LYS A 195 -19.02 -0.60 18.91
CA LYS A 195 -18.76 -0.31 20.33
C LYS A 195 -18.24 1.10 20.54
N GLU A 196 -17.40 1.56 19.63
CA GLU A 196 -16.82 2.89 19.69
C GLU A 196 -17.93 3.94 19.60
N ALA A 197 -18.80 3.85 18.60
CA ALA A 197 -19.94 4.75 18.45
C ALA A 197 -20.87 4.72 19.68
N GLN A 198 -21.15 3.54 20.23
CA GLN A 198 -21.97 3.39 21.45
C GLN A 198 -21.31 4.06 22.67
N THR A 199 -20.01 3.86 22.88
CA THR A 199 -19.29 4.50 23.97
C THR A 199 -19.34 6.02 23.86
N ARG A 200 -19.26 6.60 22.66
CA ARG A 200 -19.42 8.06 22.49
C ARG A 200 -20.82 8.54 22.82
N LEU A 201 -21.86 7.77 22.45
CA LEU A 201 -23.24 8.09 22.83
C LEU A 201 -23.45 8.06 24.35
N GLU A 202 -22.83 7.09 25.04
CA GLU A 202 -22.85 7.01 26.50
C GLU A 202 -22.14 8.21 27.14
N TRP A 203 -21.00 8.63 26.59
CA TRP A 203 -20.27 9.80 27.07
C TRP A 203 -21.07 11.11 26.93
N ILE A 204 -21.78 11.27 25.81
CA ILE A 204 -22.73 12.35 25.59
C ILE A 204 -23.85 12.29 26.64
N ALA A 205 -24.48 11.13 26.82
CA ALA A 205 -25.57 10.96 27.79
C ALA A 205 -25.12 11.20 29.24
N ALA A 206 -23.86 10.93 29.56
CA ALA A 206 -23.24 11.19 30.85
C ALA A 206 -22.81 12.66 31.05
N ALA A 207 -23.06 13.54 30.07
CA ALA A 207 -22.68 14.95 30.06
C ALA A 207 -21.20 15.17 30.40
N LEU A 208 -20.31 14.33 29.85
CA LEU A 208 -18.86 14.48 30.06
C LEU A 208 -18.37 15.80 29.46
N PRO A 209 -17.40 16.47 30.13
CA PRO A 209 -16.89 17.75 29.65
C PRO A 209 -16.25 17.59 28.26
N THR A 210 -16.67 18.46 27.34
CA THR A 210 -16.27 18.48 25.92
C THR A 210 -14.92 19.16 25.68
N LYS A 211 -14.31 19.69 26.74
CA LYS A 211 -13.06 20.44 26.71
C LYS A 211 -12.11 19.82 27.74
N GLU A 212 -10.89 19.50 27.33
CA GLU A 212 -9.85 19.12 28.29
C GLU A 212 -9.72 20.19 29.38
N VAL A 213 -9.63 19.72 30.63
CA VAL A 213 -9.35 20.56 31.79
C VAL A 213 -7.95 21.15 31.57
N ASP A 214 -7.84 22.48 31.47
CA ASP A 214 -6.55 23.18 31.43
C ASP A 214 -5.65 22.62 32.56
N PRO A 215 -4.38 22.25 32.28
CA PRO A 215 -3.50 21.75 33.33
C PRO A 215 -3.48 22.77 34.47
N PRO A 216 -3.54 22.31 35.75
CA PRO A 216 -3.60 23.22 36.88
C PRO A 216 -2.47 24.25 36.77
N PRO A 217 -2.73 25.54 37.06
CA PRO A 217 -1.72 26.58 36.94
C PRO A 217 -0.45 26.14 37.65
N ALA A 218 0.68 26.18 36.94
CA ALA A 218 1.97 25.86 37.53
C ALA A 218 2.08 26.59 38.88
N PRO A 219 2.49 25.91 39.97
CA PRO A 219 2.60 26.54 41.27
C PRO A 219 3.43 27.81 41.11
N LYS A 220 2.89 28.95 41.58
CA LYS A 220 3.64 30.22 41.56
C LYS A 220 4.98 29.95 42.27
N PRO A 221 6.13 30.41 41.71
CA PRO A 221 7.40 30.22 42.37
C PRO A 221 7.34 30.86 43.77
N ASP A 222 7.42 30.04 44.81
CA ASP A 222 7.52 30.54 46.17
C ASP A 222 8.82 31.37 46.29
N PRO A 223 8.76 32.67 46.69
CA PRO A 223 9.95 33.51 46.85
C PRO A 223 10.91 33.05 47.97
N LYS A 224 10.65 31.90 48.60
CA LYS A 224 11.37 31.42 49.77
C LYS A 224 11.85 29.97 49.70
N ALA A 225 11.77 29.32 48.53
CA ALA A 225 12.42 28.04 48.32
C ALA A 225 13.93 28.27 48.12
N THR A 226 14.69 28.20 49.21
CA THR A 226 16.14 27.99 49.17
C THR A 226 16.44 26.76 48.29
N PRO A 227 17.39 26.83 47.34
CA PRO A 227 17.76 25.66 46.55
C PRO A 227 18.27 24.56 47.50
N PRO A 228 17.85 23.28 47.34
CA PRO A 228 18.38 22.22 48.16
C PRO A 228 19.88 22.06 47.88
N ALA A 229 20.66 22.12 48.96
CA ALA A 229 22.08 21.86 48.96
C ALA A 229 22.37 20.50 48.31
N ALA A 230 23.40 20.47 47.47
CA ALA A 230 23.97 19.25 46.94
C ALA A 230 24.36 18.31 48.09
N GLY A 231 23.87 17.08 48.04
CA GLY A 231 24.39 15.95 48.82
C GLY A 231 23.42 15.39 49.84
N LEU A 232 22.65 14.38 49.43
CA LEU A 232 22.19 13.31 50.31
C LEU A 232 22.34 11.95 49.57
N PRO A 233 22.61 10.85 50.30
CA PRO A 233 23.37 9.71 49.79
C PRO A 233 22.55 8.78 48.89
N ALA A 234 23.26 8.16 47.94
CA ALA A 234 22.74 7.11 47.08
C ALA A 234 22.28 5.90 47.90
N ILE A 235 21.02 5.51 47.72
CA ILE A 235 20.46 4.25 48.22
C ILE A 235 20.91 3.16 47.24
N PRO A 236 21.73 2.16 47.64
CA PRO A 236 22.20 1.13 46.72
C PRO A 236 21.05 0.20 46.30
N GLY A 237 20.78 0.09 45.00
CA GLY A 237 19.95 -1.00 44.45
C GLY A 237 18.77 -0.63 43.54
N MET A 238 18.50 0.65 43.23
CA MET A 238 17.45 1.01 42.26
C MET A 238 18.05 1.57 40.96
N PRO A 239 17.77 0.97 39.79
CA PRO A 239 18.08 1.60 38.51
C PRO A 239 17.20 2.85 38.33
N GLY A 240 17.85 3.99 38.04
CA GLY A 240 17.19 5.30 37.97
C GLY A 240 16.19 5.40 36.82
N ILE A 241 14.91 5.55 37.15
CA ILE A 241 13.88 5.96 36.19
C ILE A 241 13.93 7.48 36.09
N SER A 242 14.44 7.99 34.96
CA SER A 242 14.30 9.40 34.58
C SER A 242 13.03 9.57 33.76
N LEU A 243 11.94 10.02 34.38
CA LEU A 243 10.75 10.49 33.66
C LEU A 243 10.99 11.95 33.26
N LYS A 244 11.19 12.20 31.96
CA LYS A 244 11.03 13.56 31.41
C LYS A 244 9.54 13.87 31.31
N PRO A 245 9.08 15.09 31.66
CA PRO A 245 7.67 15.47 31.50
C PRO A 245 7.27 15.44 30.02
N ALA A 246 6.17 14.75 29.73
CA ALA A 246 5.55 14.70 28.42
C ALA A 246 4.92 16.06 28.06
N GLU A 247 5.18 16.56 26.86
CA GLU A 247 4.38 17.61 26.25
C GLU A 247 3.02 17.03 25.85
N SER A 248 1.99 17.81 26.16
CA SER A 248 0.58 17.45 26.03
C SER A 248 0.17 17.26 24.57
N GLY A 249 -0.62 16.22 24.35
CA GLY A 249 -1.27 15.90 23.09
C GLY A 249 -1.97 14.55 23.22
N ILE A 250 -3.23 14.54 23.66
CA ILE A 250 -4.11 13.40 23.42
C ILE A 250 -4.35 13.30 21.92
N GLY A 251 -3.49 12.55 21.25
CA GLY A 251 -3.92 11.69 20.18
C GLY A 251 -3.90 10.28 20.74
N ALA A 252 -5.03 9.59 20.76
CA ALA A 252 -5.00 8.14 20.71
C ALA A 252 -4.43 7.75 19.33
N THR A 253 -3.11 7.91 19.16
CA THR A 253 -2.38 7.31 18.06
C THR A 253 -2.19 5.85 18.42
N ILE A 254 -3.02 5.01 17.81
CA ILE A 254 -2.60 3.63 17.53
C ILE A 254 -1.37 3.76 16.62
N ASN A 255 -0.18 3.64 17.21
CA ASN A 255 1.06 3.46 16.47
C ASN A 255 1.02 2.05 15.84
N PRO A 256 1.04 1.87 14.51
CA PRO A 256 1.27 0.54 13.94
C PRO A 256 2.78 0.21 13.92
N ALA A 257 3.45 0.37 15.07
CA ALA A 257 4.90 0.15 15.18
C ALA A 257 5.31 -0.68 16.41
N GLU A 258 4.40 -1.46 17.01
CA GLU A 258 4.72 -2.33 18.15
C GLU A 258 4.13 -3.74 18.07
N ALA A 259 4.08 -4.31 16.86
CA ALA A 259 4.00 -5.76 16.68
C ALA A 259 5.29 -6.24 16.02
N LEU A 260 6.40 -6.25 16.78
CA LEU A 260 7.61 -7.09 16.62
C LEU A 260 8.72 -6.49 17.49
N LYS A 261 8.80 -6.87 18.77
CA LYS A 261 10.00 -6.83 19.62
C LYS A 261 9.71 -7.47 20.98
N THR A 262 9.64 -8.80 20.99
CA THR A 262 9.97 -9.56 22.21
C THR A 262 11.49 -9.65 22.28
N PRO A 263 12.13 -9.34 23.43
CA PRO A 263 13.56 -9.59 23.60
C PRO A 263 13.81 -11.09 23.69
N ALA A 264 14.63 -11.61 22.78
CA ALA A 264 15.29 -12.90 22.96
C ALA A 264 16.24 -12.82 24.18
N PRO A 265 16.30 -13.85 25.05
CA PRO A 265 17.27 -13.86 26.14
C PRO A 265 18.69 -14.03 25.57
N ALA A 266 19.60 -13.17 26.03
CA ALA A 266 21.01 -13.17 25.66
C ALA A 266 21.68 -14.50 26.03
N MET A 267 22.23 -15.20 25.04
CA MET A 267 23.25 -16.23 25.25
C MET A 267 24.64 -15.66 24.95
N ARG A 268 25.53 -15.84 25.92
CA ARG A 268 26.97 -15.65 25.84
C ARG A 268 27.55 -16.47 24.69
N GLN A 269 28.46 -15.91 23.91
CA GLN A 269 29.46 -16.72 23.20
C GLN A 269 30.39 -17.35 24.25
N PRO A 270 30.80 -18.61 24.10
CA PRO A 270 32.11 -18.83 23.49
C PRO A 270 32.25 -20.09 22.61
N ASP A 271 33.24 -19.98 21.73
CA ASP A 271 34.15 -20.99 21.16
C ASP A 271 33.69 -22.10 20.21
N GLN A 272 34.58 -22.31 19.23
CA GLN A 272 34.54 -23.24 18.11
C GLN A 272 34.79 -24.70 18.55
N ASN A 273 34.38 -25.64 17.68
CA ASN A 273 34.64 -27.09 17.66
C ASN A 273 33.75 -28.03 18.51
N THR A 274 32.58 -28.45 17.97
CA THR A 274 32.19 -29.86 17.68
C THR A 274 30.74 -29.93 17.15
N PRO A 275 30.38 -30.84 16.22
CA PRO A 275 29.00 -30.97 15.72
C PRO A 275 28.15 -31.93 16.58
N PRO A 276 26.89 -31.60 16.92
CA PRO A 276 25.95 -32.55 17.52
C PRO A 276 25.12 -33.33 16.47
N PRO A 277 24.58 -34.53 16.82
CA PRO A 277 23.98 -35.50 15.90
C PRO A 277 22.55 -35.13 15.44
N PRO A 278 22.05 -35.71 14.34
CA PRO A 278 20.72 -35.39 13.81
C PRO A 278 19.58 -36.00 14.64
N PRO A 279 18.41 -35.32 14.75
CA PRO A 279 17.25 -35.83 15.46
C PRO A 279 16.48 -36.90 14.66
N ALA A 280 15.92 -37.87 15.39
CA ALA A 280 15.13 -39.00 14.87
C ALA A 280 13.76 -38.55 14.31
N PRO A 281 13.19 -39.29 13.33
CA PRO A 281 11.91 -38.94 12.71
C PRO A 281 10.71 -39.28 13.61
N PRO A 282 9.60 -38.50 13.53
CA PRO A 282 8.37 -38.80 14.27
C PRO A 282 7.59 -39.97 13.67
N ALA A 283 7.01 -40.79 14.54
CA ALA A 283 6.24 -41.99 14.23
C ALA A 283 4.84 -41.68 13.68
N THR A 284 4.46 -42.38 12.62
CA THR A 284 3.13 -42.37 11.98
C THR A 284 2.11 -43.20 12.77
N PRO A 285 0.89 -42.69 13.04
CA PRO A 285 -0.24 -43.55 13.40
C PRO A 285 -1.03 -43.98 12.15
N ALA A 286 -1.39 -45.26 12.14
CA ALA A 286 -2.03 -46.00 11.04
C ALA A 286 -3.45 -45.53 10.67
N ALA A 287 -3.77 -45.64 9.38
CA ALA A 287 -5.11 -45.48 8.81
C ALA A 287 -6.00 -46.72 9.04
N PRO A 288 -7.34 -46.56 9.14
CA PRO A 288 -8.27 -47.66 8.95
C PRO A 288 -8.79 -47.74 7.49
N ALA A 289 -8.98 -48.98 7.05
CA ALA A 289 -9.16 -49.43 5.67
C ALA A 289 -10.52 -49.11 5.04
N ALA A 290 -10.51 -48.85 3.71
CA ALA A 290 -11.66 -48.92 2.82
C ALA A 290 -11.63 -50.23 1.99
N PRO A 291 -12.78 -50.79 1.57
CA PRO A 291 -12.83 -52.06 0.84
C PRO A 291 -12.57 -51.91 -0.67
N LYS A 292 -12.11 -53.02 -1.25
CA LYS A 292 -11.56 -53.22 -2.60
C LYS A 292 -12.65 -53.29 -3.69
N SER A 293 -12.36 -52.81 -4.90
CA SER A 293 -12.23 -53.60 -6.15
C SER A 293 -12.47 -52.76 -7.41
N ALA A 294 -11.48 -52.68 -8.30
CA ALA A 294 -11.56 -53.06 -9.73
C ALA A 294 -10.30 -52.60 -10.49
N THR A 295 -9.90 -53.41 -11.45
CA THR A 295 -8.55 -53.58 -11.98
C THR A 295 -8.38 -53.00 -13.39
N SER A 296 -7.13 -52.63 -13.72
CA SER A 296 -6.45 -52.67 -15.04
C SER A 296 -6.05 -51.30 -15.65
N PRO A 297 -4.98 -51.23 -16.47
CA PRO A 297 -3.61 -51.65 -16.18
C PRO A 297 -2.58 -50.53 -16.49
N ALA A 298 -1.34 -50.77 -16.06
CA ALA A 298 -0.18 -49.89 -16.17
C ALA A 298 0.21 -49.52 -17.61
N VAL A 299 0.52 -48.25 -17.82
CA VAL A 299 1.36 -47.76 -18.93
C VAL A 299 2.66 -47.26 -18.32
N GLU A 300 3.74 -47.91 -18.70
CA GLU A 300 5.12 -47.56 -18.37
C GLU A 300 5.49 -46.26 -19.11
N VAL A 301 5.82 -45.19 -18.37
CA VAL A 301 6.36 -43.95 -18.95
C VAL A 301 7.88 -43.92 -18.71
N PRO A 302 8.71 -43.84 -19.75
CA PRO A 302 10.16 -43.83 -19.61
C PRO A 302 10.68 -42.48 -19.08
N ALA A 303 11.85 -42.53 -18.44
CA ALA A 303 12.55 -41.39 -17.83
C ALA A 303 12.81 -40.22 -18.82
N PRO A 304 12.85 -38.96 -18.34
CA PRO A 304 13.07 -37.80 -19.19
C PRO A 304 14.50 -37.74 -19.75
N PRO A 305 14.70 -37.23 -20.99
CA PRO A 305 16.03 -37.06 -21.56
C PRO A 305 16.80 -35.90 -20.90
N LYS A 306 18.12 -36.08 -20.81
CA LYS A 306 19.11 -35.14 -20.27
C LYS A 306 19.13 -33.83 -21.08
N PRO A 307 19.31 -32.64 -20.47
CA PRO A 307 19.33 -31.37 -21.19
C PRO A 307 20.54 -31.27 -22.15
N PRO A 308 20.39 -30.65 -23.34
CA PRO A 308 21.49 -30.45 -24.27
C PRO A 308 22.52 -29.41 -23.76
N ALA A 309 23.78 -29.65 -24.10
CA ALA A 309 24.93 -28.83 -23.75
C ALA A 309 24.83 -27.41 -24.33
N THR A 310 25.32 -26.45 -23.54
CA THR A 310 25.47 -25.03 -23.89
C THR A 310 26.25 -24.84 -25.20
N PRO A 311 25.75 -24.03 -26.17
CA PRO A 311 26.55 -23.63 -27.32
C PRO A 311 27.64 -22.61 -26.92
N PRO A 312 28.78 -22.57 -27.64
CA PRO A 312 29.89 -21.68 -27.31
C PRO A 312 29.56 -20.21 -27.59
N ALA A 313 30.18 -19.32 -26.81
CA ALA A 313 30.01 -17.87 -26.85
C ALA A 313 30.20 -17.29 -28.26
N ALA A 314 29.23 -16.49 -28.71
CA ALA A 314 29.33 -15.68 -29.92
C ALA A 314 30.37 -14.54 -29.73
N PRO A 315 31.11 -14.15 -30.79
CA PRO A 315 32.10 -13.09 -30.70
C PRO A 315 31.46 -11.72 -30.46
N ALA A 316 32.19 -10.86 -29.74
CA ALA A 316 31.77 -9.54 -29.31
C ALA A 316 31.24 -8.67 -30.48
N ALA A 317 30.05 -8.10 -30.29
CA ALA A 317 29.48 -7.12 -31.19
C ALA A 317 30.36 -5.84 -31.22
N THR A 318 30.66 -5.38 -32.43
CA THR A 318 31.32 -4.10 -32.69
C THR A 318 30.48 -2.92 -32.16
N PRO A 319 31.10 -1.89 -31.57
CA PRO A 319 30.37 -0.72 -31.09
C PRO A 319 29.75 0.07 -32.26
N PRO A 320 28.59 0.72 -32.07
CA PRO A 320 27.96 1.54 -33.10
C PRO A 320 28.79 2.79 -33.45
N PRO A 321 28.69 3.32 -34.68
CA PRO A 321 29.42 4.51 -35.09
C PRO A 321 28.96 5.75 -34.30
N ALA A 322 29.92 6.62 -33.98
CA ALA A 322 29.69 7.86 -33.25
C ALA A 322 28.70 8.80 -33.99
N PRO A 323 27.86 9.55 -33.27
CA PRO A 323 26.95 10.51 -33.87
C PRO A 323 27.73 11.67 -34.54
N PRO A 324 27.20 12.26 -35.63
CA PRO A 324 27.85 13.39 -36.30
C PRO A 324 27.93 14.61 -35.38
N ALA A 325 29.04 15.34 -35.46
CA ALA A 325 29.31 16.53 -34.67
C ALA A 325 28.19 17.57 -34.82
N ALA A 326 27.72 18.10 -33.69
CA ALA A 326 26.75 19.18 -33.63
C ALA A 326 27.27 20.40 -34.40
N THR A 327 26.46 20.91 -35.31
CA THR A 327 26.64 22.23 -35.94
C THR A 327 26.75 23.32 -34.87
N PRO A 328 27.68 24.29 -34.98
CA PRO A 328 27.77 25.38 -34.03
C PRO A 328 26.50 26.24 -34.07
N ALA A 329 25.97 26.57 -32.90
CA ALA A 329 24.84 27.49 -32.75
C ALA A 329 25.21 28.89 -33.30
N PRO A 330 24.26 29.62 -33.92
CA PRO A 330 24.50 30.98 -34.37
C PRO A 330 24.77 31.92 -33.17
N ALA A 331 25.79 32.77 -33.32
CA ALA A 331 26.18 33.76 -32.34
C ALA A 331 25.03 34.72 -32.00
N THR A 332 24.84 34.99 -30.71
CA THR A 332 23.91 35.98 -30.19
C THR A 332 24.25 37.39 -30.71
N PRO A 333 23.26 38.18 -31.17
CA PRO A 333 23.49 39.56 -31.54
C PRO A 333 23.80 40.43 -30.29
N PRO A 334 24.60 41.50 -30.43
CA PRO A 334 25.00 42.34 -29.31
C PRO A 334 23.81 43.13 -28.72
N PRO A 335 23.85 43.47 -27.42
CA PRO A 335 22.76 44.18 -26.76
C PRO A 335 22.63 45.64 -27.27
N ALA A 336 21.39 46.09 -27.41
CA ALA A 336 21.04 47.44 -27.81
C ALA A 336 21.55 48.50 -26.80
N PRO A 337 21.95 49.70 -27.25
CA PRO A 337 22.44 50.75 -26.37
C PRO A 337 21.32 51.30 -25.48
N ALA A 338 21.66 51.54 -24.20
CA ALA A 338 20.77 52.11 -23.19
C ALA A 338 20.30 53.52 -23.57
N PRO A 339 19.07 53.92 -23.20
CA PRO A 339 18.56 55.26 -23.47
C PRO A 339 19.33 56.31 -22.66
N ALA A 340 19.76 57.37 -23.35
CA ALA A 340 20.40 58.53 -22.75
C ALA A 340 19.37 59.39 -22.01
N LYS A 341 19.68 59.68 -20.74
CA LYS A 341 19.14 60.70 -19.80
C LYS A 341 17.75 61.29 -20.04
#